data_AF-A0AAW9KI98-F1
#
_entry.id   AF-A0AAW9KI98-F1
#
_cell.length_a   1.000
_cell.length_b   1.000
_cell.length_c   1.000
_cell.angle_alpha   90.00
_cell.angle_beta   90.00
_cell.angle_gamma   90.00
#
_symmetry.space_group_name_H-M   'P 1'
#
loop_
_entity.id
_entity.type
_entity.pdbx_description
1 polymer ?
#
loop_
_entity_poly.entity_id
_entity_poly.type
_entity_poly.pdbx_seq_one_letter_code
_entity_poly.pdbx_strand_id
1 'polypeptide(L)'
;PSYGTIKKTIENMNLPINVIIRPRGGNFVYSEIEKEIMCLDIEMCRNLGANAIVIGALTNENKIDKSFIQKVKEISGHLEITFHMAFDEIEDKKAAIDELVALKIDRILTKGGKISALNNLEKIKELIIYAEDRIVIMPGAGITNENRDLVIEKTNAKELHGTKIV
;
A
#
# COMPACT_ATOMS: atom_id res chain seq x y z
N PRO A 1 8.57 11.56 -1.03
CA PRO A 1 8.39 13.03 -0.84
C PRO A 1 9.64 13.61 -0.16
N SER A 2 9.88 14.93 -0.21
CA SER A 2 11.04 15.49 0.49
C SER A 2 10.82 15.51 2.02
N TYR A 3 11.92 15.47 2.79
CA TYR A 3 11.88 15.60 4.26
C TYR A 3 11.05 16.80 4.71
N GLY A 4 11.30 17.97 4.11
CA GLY A 4 10.62 19.21 4.48
C GLY A 4 9.12 19.14 4.26
N THR A 5 8.68 18.53 3.16
CA THR A 5 7.25 18.32 2.88
C THR A 5 6.62 17.41 3.93
N ILE A 6 7.27 16.29 4.28
CA ILE A 6 6.74 15.32 5.26
C ILE A 6 6.62 16.01 6.63
N LYS A 7 7.71 16.61 7.11
CA LYS A 7 7.75 17.30 8.40
C LYS A 7 6.69 18.39 8.50
N LYS A 8 6.60 19.28 7.49
CA LYS A 8 5.61 20.35 7.50
C LYS A 8 4.18 19.84 7.42
N THR A 9 3.93 18.75 6.70
CA THR A 9 2.59 18.16 6.65
C THR A 9 2.19 17.61 8.02
N ILE A 10 3.08 16.85 8.68
CA ILE A 10 2.81 16.29 10.02
C ILE A 10 2.60 17.40 11.06
N GLU A 11 3.40 18.46 11.04
CA GLU A 11 3.27 19.59 11.98
C GLU A 11 1.97 20.39 11.83
N ASN A 12 1.34 20.38 10.64
CA ASN A 12 0.23 21.30 10.31
C ASN A 12 -1.10 20.59 10.05
N MET A 13 -1.14 19.25 10.12
CA MET A 13 -2.34 18.46 9.86
C MET A 13 -2.75 17.68 11.11
N ASN A 14 -4.04 17.70 11.42
CA ASN A 14 -4.62 16.92 12.53
C ASN A 14 -5.03 15.50 12.09
N LEU A 15 -4.82 15.14 10.83
CA LEU A 15 -5.18 13.83 10.26
C LEU A 15 -3.94 12.92 10.21
N PRO A 16 -4.12 11.59 10.29
CA PRO A 16 -3.04 10.64 10.08
C PRO A 16 -2.35 10.83 8.72
N ILE A 17 -1.02 10.90 8.71
CA ILE A 17 -0.23 11.08 7.49
C ILE A 17 0.48 9.79 7.13
N ASN A 18 0.14 9.23 5.97
CA ASN A 18 0.75 8.03 5.40
C ASN A 18 1.73 8.43 4.29
N VAL A 19 3.01 8.05 4.41
CA VAL A 19 4.07 8.50 3.50
C VAL A 19 4.43 7.43 2.48
N ILE A 20 4.42 7.76 1.19
CA ILE A 20 4.93 6.87 0.15
C ILE A 20 6.45 6.76 0.20
N ILE A 21 6.95 5.52 0.28
CA ILE A 21 8.36 5.15 0.23
C ILE A 21 8.60 4.47 -1.11
N ARG A 22 9.05 5.26 -2.09
CA ARG A 22 9.29 4.79 -3.45
C ARG A 22 10.37 5.67 -4.11
N PRO A 23 11.59 5.14 -4.31
CA PRO A 23 12.74 5.96 -4.70
C PRO A 23 12.68 6.40 -6.17
N ARG A 24 11.93 5.67 -7.01
CA ARG A 24 11.70 6.01 -8.42
C ARG A 24 10.37 5.47 -8.96
N GLY A 25 9.97 6.01 -10.10
CA GLY A 25 8.90 5.43 -10.94
C GLY A 25 9.32 4.12 -11.63
N GLY A 26 8.44 3.61 -12.48
CA GLY A 26 8.67 2.36 -13.23
C GLY A 26 8.32 1.10 -12.43
N ASN A 27 9.16 0.07 -12.53
CA ASN A 27 8.95 -1.22 -11.87
C ASN A 27 9.15 -1.16 -10.33
N PHE A 28 8.92 -2.29 -9.67
CA PHE A 28 9.04 -2.48 -8.22
C PHE A 28 10.18 -3.42 -7.82
N VAL A 29 11.08 -3.71 -8.77
CA VAL A 29 12.30 -4.50 -8.50
C VAL A 29 13.41 -3.52 -8.19
N TYR A 30 13.86 -3.49 -6.94
CA TYR A 30 14.83 -2.53 -6.45
C TYR A 30 16.21 -3.14 -6.31
N SER A 31 17.23 -2.39 -6.70
CA SER A 31 18.63 -2.69 -6.37
C SER A 31 18.89 -2.51 -4.87
N GLU A 32 20.01 -3.04 -4.38
CA GLU A 32 20.37 -2.91 -2.96
C GLU A 32 20.57 -1.44 -2.54
N ILE A 33 21.16 -0.60 -3.38
CA ILE A 33 21.30 0.84 -3.11
C ILE A 33 19.92 1.51 -2.99
N GLU A 34 18.97 1.15 -3.85
CA GLU A 34 17.60 1.68 -3.78
C GLU A 34 16.90 1.22 -2.49
N LYS A 35 17.09 -0.03 -2.07
CA LYS A 35 16.57 -0.57 -0.81
C LYS A 35 17.16 0.15 0.41
N GLU A 36 18.45 0.48 0.39
CA GLU A 36 19.12 1.25 1.44
C GLU A 36 18.53 2.66 1.56
N ILE A 37 18.33 3.36 0.43
CA ILE A 37 17.66 4.67 0.39
C ILE A 37 16.27 4.57 1.02
N MET A 38 15.48 3.56 0.63
CA MET A 38 14.15 3.34 1.18
C MET A 38 14.18 3.07 2.70
N CYS A 39 15.18 2.36 3.21
CA CYS A 39 15.33 2.12 4.65
C CYS A 39 15.57 3.44 5.41
N LEU A 40 16.45 4.30 4.89
CA LEU A 40 16.71 5.62 5.47
C LEU A 40 15.44 6.49 5.48
N ASP A 41 14.66 6.45 4.39
CA ASP A 41 13.40 7.18 4.30
C ASP A 41 12.36 6.67 5.32
N ILE A 42 12.31 5.37 5.58
CA ILE A 42 11.41 4.78 6.58
C ILE A 42 11.80 5.22 7.99
N GLU A 43 13.08 5.16 8.34
CA GLU A 43 13.57 5.61 9.65
C GLU A 43 13.27 7.09 9.88
N MET A 44 13.45 7.92 8.86
CA MET A 44 13.08 9.32 8.87
C MET A 44 11.58 9.50 9.12
N CYS A 45 10.70 8.77 8.41
CA CYS A 45 9.25 8.87 8.60
C CYS A 45 8.82 8.46 10.02
N ARG A 46 9.44 7.40 10.56
CA ARG A 46 9.21 6.92 11.93
C ARG A 46 9.58 8.00 12.95
N ASN A 47 10.74 8.65 12.77
CA ASN A 47 11.21 9.68 13.69
C ASN A 47 10.39 10.98 13.63
N LEU A 48 9.79 11.27 12.47
CA LEU A 48 8.91 12.42 12.28
C LEU A 48 7.49 12.19 12.81
N GLY A 49 7.13 10.96 13.20
CA GLY A 49 5.79 10.63 13.69
C GLY A 49 4.75 10.49 12.58
N ALA A 50 5.14 9.96 11.41
CA ALA A 50 4.17 9.53 10.41
C ALA A 50 3.24 8.46 11.00
N ASN A 51 2.01 8.34 10.48
CA ASN A 51 1.09 7.27 10.91
C ASN A 51 1.46 5.93 10.25
N ALA A 52 1.72 5.96 8.94
CA ALA A 52 2.03 4.78 8.17
C ALA A 52 3.03 5.07 7.05
N ILE A 53 3.59 4.01 6.50
CA ILE A 53 4.31 4.03 5.23
C ILE A 53 3.54 3.25 4.16
N VAL A 54 3.70 3.69 2.91
CA VAL A 54 3.12 3.05 1.73
C VAL A 54 4.25 2.61 0.82
N ILE A 55 4.39 1.29 0.61
CA ILE A 55 5.57 0.68 -0.02
C ILE A 55 5.16 -0.58 -0.79
N GLY A 56 6.00 -1.07 -1.69
CA GLY A 56 5.88 -2.43 -2.20
C GLY A 56 7.07 -2.77 -3.06
N ALA A 57 7.57 -3.98 -2.91
CA ALA A 57 8.77 -4.47 -3.59
C ALA A 57 8.53 -5.88 -4.13
N LEU A 58 8.97 -6.11 -5.35
CA LEU A 58 8.80 -7.37 -6.05
C LEU A 58 10.15 -7.92 -6.52
N THR A 59 10.18 -9.23 -6.76
CA THR A 59 11.25 -9.91 -7.49
C THR A 59 11.03 -9.78 -9.00
N ASN A 60 12.02 -10.21 -9.81
CA ASN A 60 11.91 -10.22 -11.28
C ASN A 60 10.76 -11.12 -11.78
N GLU A 61 10.33 -12.08 -10.97
CA GLU A 61 9.23 -13.00 -11.24
C GLU A 61 7.86 -12.46 -10.78
N ASN A 62 7.78 -11.16 -10.44
CA ASN A 62 6.59 -10.50 -9.89
C ASN A 62 6.03 -11.23 -8.65
N LYS A 63 6.93 -11.72 -7.80
CA LYS A 63 6.61 -12.20 -6.44
C LYS A 63 7.00 -11.14 -5.43
N ILE A 64 6.45 -11.19 -4.22
CA ILE A 64 6.83 -10.26 -3.15
C ILE A 64 8.30 -10.47 -2.81
N ASP A 65 9.09 -9.39 -2.72
CA ASP A 65 10.44 -9.47 -2.15
C ASP A 65 10.33 -9.61 -0.62
N LYS A 66 10.09 -10.84 -0.17
CA LYS A 66 9.84 -11.17 1.25
C LYS A 66 10.98 -10.71 2.14
N SER A 67 12.22 -10.88 1.67
CA SER A 67 13.42 -10.53 2.44
C SER A 67 13.43 -9.03 2.75
N PHE A 68 13.13 -8.21 1.75
CA PHE A 68 13.11 -6.76 1.93
C PHE A 68 11.88 -6.31 2.71
N ILE A 69 10.69 -6.86 2.46
CA ILE A 69 9.48 -6.50 3.20
C ILE A 69 9.60 -6.88 4.69
N GLN A 70 10.26 -8.00 5.02
CA GLN A 70 10.55 -8.36 6.40
C GLN A 70 11.47 -7.32 7.06
N LYS A 71 12.56 -6.91 6.39
CA LYS A 71 13.43 -5.84 6.87
C LYS A 71 12.68 -4.52 7.07
N VAL A 72 11.79 -4.16 6.14
CA VAL A 72 10.91 -3.00 6.26
C VAL A 72 10.06 -3.10 7.52
N LYS A 73 9.45 -4.26 7.81
CA LYS A 73 8.64 -4.46 9.01
C LYS A 73 9.46 -4.27 10.29
N GLU A 74 10.69 -4.79 10.33
CA GLU A 74 11.60 -4.66 11.47
C GLU A 74 11.96 -3.20 11.78
N ILE A 75 12.23 -2.39 10.75
CA ILE A 75 12.62 -0.98 10.94
C ILE A 75 11.42 -0.03 11.10
N SER A 76 10.21 -0.44 10.67
CA SER A 76 9.02 0.42 10.70
C SER A 76 8.56 0.78 12.12
N GLY A 77 8.87 -0.05 13.13
CA GLY A 77 8.52 0.22 14.52
C GLY A 77 7.00 0.33 14.71
N HIS A 78 6.51 1.52 15.06
CA HIS A 78 5.08 1.78 15.29
C HIS A 78 4.29 2.11 14.02
N LEU A 79 4.97 2.32 12.89
CA LEU A 79 4.31 2.67 11.63
C LEU A 79 3.47 1.50 11.13
N GLU A 80 2.22 1.79 10.77
CA GLU A 80 1.45 0.87 9.92
C GLU A 80 2.08 0.80 8.52
N ILE A 81 1.82 -0.29 7.81
CA ILE A 81 2.36 -0.53 6.47
C ILE A 81 1.24 -0.87 5.50
N THR A 82 1.15 -0.09 4.44
CA THR A 82 0.30 -0.38 3.28
C THR A 82 1.15 -0.90 2.13
N PHE A 83 0.89 -2.12 1.67
CA PHE A 83 1.48 -2.64 0.44
C PHE A 83 0.75 -2.04 -0.77
N HIS A 84 1.45 -1.24 -1.57
CA HIS A 84 0.84 -0.45 -2.63
C HIS A 84 0.56 -1.25 -3.91
N MET A 85 0.22 -0.55 -5.00
CA MET A 85 -0.20 -1.13 -6.30
C MET A 85 0.83 -2.05 -7.00
N ALA A 86 2.02 -2.26 -6.44
CA ALA A 86 2.84 -3.42 -6.79
C ALA A 86 2.08 -4.75 -6.67
N PHE A 87 1.09 -4.82 -5.78
CA PHE A 87 0.20 -5.97 -5.65
C PHE A 87 -0.54 -6.31 -6.96
N ASP A 88 -0.87 -5.31 -7.77
CA ASP A 88 -1.63 -5.51 -9.00
C ASP A 88 -0.81 -6.24 -10.09
N GLU A 89 0.53 -6.19 -10.01
CA GLU A 89 1.45 -6.93 -10.90
C GLU A 89 1.56 -8.42 -10.56
N ILE A 90 1.14 -8.81 -9.35
CA ILE A 90 1.18 -10.21 -8.90
C ILE A 90 0.01 -10.98 -9.50
N GLU A 91 0.29 -12.14 -10.09
CA GLU A 91 -0.72 -13.01 -10.69
C GLU A 91 -1.60 -13.70 -9.63
N ASP A 92 -0.99 -14.47 -8.74
CA ASP A 92 -1.69 -15.14 -7.63
C ASP A 92 -1.87 -14.20 -6.43
N LYS A 93 -2.97 -13.44 -6.48
CA LYS A 93 -3.32 -12.45 -5.46
C LYS A 93 -3.69 -13.07 -4.11
N LYS A 94 -4.23 -14.29 -4.09
CA LYS A 94 -4.63 -14.96 -2.84
C LYS A 94 -3.40 -15.43 -2.08
N ALA A 95 -2.46 -16.08 -2.76
CA ALA A 95 -1.16 -16.40 -2.16
C ALA A 95 -0.43 -15.15 -1.69
N ALA A 96 -0.46 -14.05 -2.46
CA ALA A 96 0.13 -12.79 -2.05
C ALA A 96 -0.51 -12.19 -0.80
N ILE A 97 -1.84 -12.30 -0.64
CA ILE A 97 -2.54 -11.90 0.60
C ILE A 97 -2.00 -12.69 1.79
N ASP A 98 -1.91 -14.02 1.68
CA ASP A 98 -1.43 -14.86 2.78
C ASP A 98 0.02 -14.54 3.16
N GLU A 99 0.87 -14.26 2.17
CA GLU A 99 2.24 -13.83 2.40
C GLU A 99 2.33 -12.46 3.10
N LEU A 100 1.52 -11.49 2.68
CA LEU A 100 1.50 -10.15 3.29
C LEU A 100 0.93 -10.19 4.72
N VAL A 101 -0.07 -11.05 4.97
CA VAL A 101 -0.57 -11.33 6.32
C VAL A 101 0.53 -11.92 7.20
N ALA A 102 1.27 -12.92 6.70
CA ALA A 102 2.39 -13.52 7.44
C ALA A 102 3.51 -12.51 7.75
N LEU A 103 3.74 -11.56 6.84
CA LEU A 103 4.68 -10.44 7.01
C LEU A 103 4.11 -9.28 7.88
N LYS A 104 2.89 -9.43 8.42
CA LYS A 104 2.22 -8.44 9.27
C LYS A 104 2.06 -7.07 8.60
N ILE A 105 1.67 -7.09 7.33
CA ILE A 105 1.25 -5.90 6.60
C ILE A 105 -0.20 -5.58 6.98
N ASP A 106 -0.50 -4.31 7.16
CA ASP A 106 -1.79 -3.87 7.68
C ASP A 106 -2.83 -3.71 6.57
N ARG A 107 -2.40 -3.22 5.39
CA ARG A 107 -3.30 -2.92 4.25
C ARG A 107 -2.69 -3.22 2.90
N ILE A 108 -3.54 -3.48 1.91
CA ILE A 108 -3.17 -3.63 0.49
C ILE A 108 -3.96 -2.59 -0.31
N LEU A 109 -3.25 -1.71 -1.03
CA LEU A 109 -3.85 -0.81 -2.02
C LEU A 109 -3.83 -1.48 -3.40
N THR A 110 -5.00 -1.71 -3.97
CA THR A 110 -5.16 -2.48 -5.21
C THR A 110 -6.23 -1.91 -6.13
N LYS A 111 -6.07 -2.15 -7.43
CA LYS A 111 -7.09 -1.91 -8.46
C LYS A 111 -7.85 -3.20 -8.84
N GLY A 112 -7.58 -4.31 -8.15
CA GLY A 112 -8.10 -5.64 -8.47
C GLY A 112 -7.51 -6.26 -9.74
N GLY A 113 -6.42 -5.70 -10.29
CA GLY A 113 -5.82 -6.13 -11.56
C GLY A 113 -5.16 -5.01 -12.36
N LYS A 114 -4.91 -5.25 -13.65
CA LYS A 114 -4.12 -4.36 -14.52
C LYS A 114 -4.85 -3.08 -15.00
N ILE A 115 -6.17 -3.01 -14.84
CA ILE A 115 -7.00 -1.88 -15.31
C ILE A 115 -7.40 -1.01 -14.10
N SER A 116 -8.63 -0.49 -14.06
CA SER A 116 -9.14 0.35 -12.97
C SER A 116 -9.88 -0.50 -11.94
N ALA A 117 -10.02 0.01 -10.71
CA ALA A 117 -10.82 -0.65 -9.67
C ALA A 117 -12.28 -0.83 -10.10
N LEU A 118 -12.87 0.14 -10.79
CA LEU A 118 -14.27 0.08 -11.26
C LEU A 118 -14.51 -1.06 -12.25
N ASN A 119 -13.48 -1.47 -13.01
CA ASN A 119 -13.58 -2.62 -13.91
C ASN A 119 -13.36 -3.96 -13.20
N ASN A 120 -12.90 -3.96 -11.95
CA ASN A 120 -12.53 -5.17 -11.21
C ASN A 120 -13.28 -5.31 -9.88
N LEU A 121 -14.45 -4.69 -9.72
CA LEU A 121 -15.20 -4.69 -8.45
C LEU A 121 -15.48 -6.11 -7.92
N GLU A 122 -15.88 -7.05 -8.79
CA GLU A 122 -16.10 -8.45 -8.37
C GLU A 122 -14.82 -9.11 -7.85
N LYS A 123 -13.68 -8.91 -8.53
CA LYS A 123 -12.38 -9.44 -8.05
C LYS A 123 -11.98 -8.81 -6.73
N ILE A 124 -12.18 -7.50 -6.58
CA ILE A 124 -11.89 -6.80 -5.33
C ILE A 124 -12.74 -7.36 -4.19
N LYS A 125 -14.03 -7.58 -4.44
CA LYS A 125 -14.95 -8.23 -3.50
C LYS A 125 -14.46 -9.61 -3.10
N GLU A 126 -14.04 -10.44 -4.07
CA GLU A 126 -13.45 -11.77 -3.78
C GLU A 126 -12.20 -11.67 -2.90
N LEU A 127 -11.33 -10.68 -3.14
CA LEU A 127 -10.14 -10.45 -2.32
C LEU A 127 -10.48 -9.99 -0.91
N ILE A 128 -11.47 -9.11 -0.75
CA ILE A 128 -11.96 -8.66 0.57
C ILE A 128 -12.52 -9.85 1.35
N ILE A 129 -13.37 -10.67 0.72
CA ILE A 129 -13.93 -11.88 1.35
C ILE A 129 -12.81 -12.83 1.75
N TYR A 130 -11.84 -13.06 0.87
CA TYR A 130 -10.72 -13.97 1.14
C TYR A 130 -9.78 -13.45 2.23
N ALA A 131 -9.56 -12.14 2.32
CA ALA A 131 -8.74 -11.53 3.36
C ALA A 131 -9.33 -11.73 4.76
N GLU A 132 -10.66 -11.83 4.90
CA GLU A 132 -11.36 -12.15 6.15
C GLU A 132 -10.86 -11.32 7.35
N ASP A 133 -10.73 -10.00 7.16
CA ASP A 133 -10.23 -9.04 8.14
C ASP A 133 -8.79 -9.27 8.66
N ARG A 134 -8.05 -10.26 8.13
CA ARG A 134 -6.63 -10.49 8.45
C ARG A 134 -5.73 -9.37 7.91
N ILE A 135 -6.16 -8.72 6.84
CA ILE A 135 -5.50 -7.57 6.21
C ILE A 135 -6.57 -6.72 5.51
N VAL A 136 -6.43 -5.39 5.54
CA VAL A 136 -7.40 -4.52 4.87
C VAL A 136 -7.12 -4.49 3.37
N ILE A 137 -8.11 -4.82 2.56
CA ILE A 137 -8.05 -4.56 1.11
C ILE A 137 -8.66 -3.19 0.86
N MET A 138 -7.85 -2.26 0.37
CA MET A 138 -8.21 -0.88 0.08
C MET A 138 -8.24 -0.66 -1.45
N PRO A 139 -9.43 -0.62 -2.07
CA PRO A 139 -9.59 -0.28 -3.47
C PRO A 139 -9.07 1.12 -3.78
N GLY A 140 -8.43 1.29 -4.95
CA GLY A 140 -8.01 2.61 -5.42
C GLY A 140 -7.80 2.71 -6.93
N ALA A 141 -7.25 3.85 -7.36
CA ALA A 141 -7.10 4.29 -8.76
C ALA A 141 -8.43 4.54 -9.49
N GLY A 142 -8.80 5.82 -9.56
CA GLY A 142 -10.02 6.27 -10.25
C GLY A 142 -11.27 6.34 -9.36
N ILE A 143 -11.11 6.11 -8.05
CA ILE A 143 -12.19 6.31 -7.09
C ILE A 143 -12.32 7.80 -6.78
N THR A 144 -13.54 8.32 -6.91
CA THR A 144 -13.92 9.72 -6.70
C THR A 144 -15.16 9.81 -5.84
N ASN A 145 -15.53 11.02 -5.43
CA ASN A 145 -16.79 11.29 -4.73
C ASN A 145 -18.03 10.80 -5.51
N GLU A 146 -17.99 10.76 -6.84
CA GLU A 146 -19.09 10.32 -7.70
C GLU A 146 -19.32 8.80 -7.70
N ASN A 147 -18.28 8.00 -7.44
CA ASN A 147 -18.35 6.54 -7.57
C ASN A 147 -18.02 5.76 -6.29
N ARG A 148 -17.54 6.42 -5.23
CA ARG A 148 -17.14 5.75 -3.97
C ARG A 148 -18.27 4.92 -3.36
N ASP A 149 -19.51 5.41 -3.39
CA ASP A 149 -20.64 4.73 -2.77
C ASP A 149 -20.98 3.43 -3.51
N LEU A 150 -20.89 3.45 -4.85
CA LEU A 150 -21.01 2.25 -5.69
C LEU A 150 -19.90 1.24 -5.37
N VAL A 151 -18.66 1.70 -5.20
CA VAL A 151 -17.54 0.81 -4.84
C VAL A 151 -17.81 0.13 -3.50
N ILE A 152 -18.26 0.89 -2.48
CA ILE A 152 -18.61 0.35 -1.16
C ILE A 152 -19.72 -0.69 -1.29
N GLU A 153 -20.82 -0.36 -1.97
CA GLU A 153 -21.96 -1.27 -2.15
C GLU A 153 -21.55 -2.59 -2.82
N LYS A 154 -20.71 -2.53 -3.86
CA LYS A 154 -20.32 -3.73 -4.61
C LYS A 154 -19.27 -4.57 -3.91
N THR A 155 -18.37 -3.96 -3.13
CA THR A 155 -17.18 -4.64 -2.60
C THR A 155 -17.20 -4.86 -1.10
N ASN A 156 -18.04 -4.14 -0.36
CA ASN A 156 -18.00 -4.02 1.10
C ASN A 156 -16.64 -3.54 1.66
N ALA A 157 -15.88 -2.78 0.87
CA ALA A 157 -14.61 -2.21 1.32
C ALA A 157 -14.81 -1.23 2.49
N LYS A 158 -13.98 -1.38 3.54
CA LYS A 158 -13.97 -0.52 4.73
C LYS A 158 -13.14 0.76 4.52
N GLU A 159 -12.14 0.70 3.66
CA GLU A 159 -11.25 1.81 3.33
C GLU A 159 -11.16 1.96 1.81
N LEU A 160 -11.10 3.20 1.32
CA LEU A 160 -10.97 3.53 -0.10
C LEU A 160 -9.87 4.57 -0.32
N HIS A 161 -9.20 4.51 -1.47
CA HIS A 161 -8.17 5.47 -1.85
C HIS A 161 -8.51 6.18 -3.16
N GLY A 162 -8.58 7.51 -3.14
CA GLY A 162 -8.82 8.33 -4.33
C GLY A 162 -8.34 9.77 -4.20
N THR A 163 -7.83 10.33 -5.31
CA THR A 163 -7.31 11.71 -5.34
C THR A 163 -8.42 12.77 -5.21
N LYS A 164 -9.65 12.43 -5.61
CA LYS A 164 -10.84 13.32 -5.57
C LYS A 164 -12.00 12.64 -4.84
N ILE A 165 -11.68 11.91 -3.77
CA ILE A 165 -12.66 11.07 -3.06
C ILE A 165 -13.50 11.86 -2.05
N VAL A 166 -12.96 13.00 -1.57
CA VAL A 166 -13.63 13.98 -0.71
C VAL A 166 -13.86 15.28 -1.45
#